data_AF-A0A3L7NNL4-F1
#
_entry.id   AF-A0A3L7NNL4-F1
#
_cell.length_a   1.000
_cell.length_b   1.000
_cell.length_c   1.000
_cell.angle_alpha   90.00
_cell.angle_beta   90.00
_cell.angle_gamma   90.00
#
_symmetry.space_group_name_H-M   'P 1'
#
loop_
_entity.id
_entity.type
_entity.pdbx_description
1 polymer ?
#
loop_
_entity_poly.entity_id
_entity_poly.type
_entity_poly.pdbx_seq_one_letter_code
_entity_poly.pdbx_strand_id
1 'polypeptide(L)'
;MVRWPRLRKTRPKGPPTPNSPVRNWPGWRRTCSGWWRSTATDHHLPAAQPGADRLKVLVVDDSKPVRSILAKVFGDLGYECHQAADGREALEALARIGLPDLVTVNLNMPVMDGQELIRRMRADRVWKAVPLLVVSGEQDRGRIDLALGAGAGGFVAKPFTATAIAEALPYLGLKVAAPVAATPGRRTPGIVAGEAPLRVLVIDDSAAIRGVVSAALSADPELRVVGTAVDGRQGLTRIAELAPDIVLLDVEMPVMDGLSMLRELRRIQPRLPVVMFSTLTERGAKVALEALVAGANDYVGKPKGSSPAEVAERIREEVIPKLKQFRRRVAEPGEGARTAVVVRAPARPRTESVAAVVVAVSTGGPVALAEFLPSFVSRDGVPVLIVQHMPAVFTSHLAERLTKVCSLPVREAIHGQVVNPGDILLAPGGRHLQVFRRGTKVIAELSDAPPENSCRPAADVLFRTAAVVWGSETLGVVLTGMGKDGLAGSGAIRSAGGTVLAQDEATSVVWGMPGHVARAGLADAVLPLGPLGVEVGMRLRRRN
;
A
#
# COMPACT_ATOMS: atom_id res chain seq x y z
N MET A 1 55.33 -10.69 -40.65
CA MET A 1 55.32 -9.24 -40.36
C MET A 1 53.88 -8.89 -39.96
N VAL A 2 53.53 -8.37 -38.79
CA VAL A 2 54.19 -7.48 -37.84
C VAL A 2 53.81 -7.90 -36.41
N ARG A 3 54.80 -7.93 -35.50
CA ARG A 3 54.68 -8.23 -34.06
C ARG A 3 54.10 -7.03 -33.30
N TRP A 4 53.29 -7.29 -32.27
CA TRP A 4 53.05 -6.36 -31.16
C TRP A 4 53.68 -6.89 -29.85
N PRO A 5 54.21 -6.03 -28.96
CA PRO A 5 55.05 -6.43 -27.84
C PRO A 5 54.29 -6.73 -26.54
N ARG A 6 54.85 -7.64 -25.74
CA ARG A 6 54.40 -7.98 -24.37
C ARG A 6 54.64 -6.82 -23.40
N LEU A 7 53.65 -6.49 -22.57
CA LEU A 7 53.82 -5.71 -21.35
C LEU A 7 53.07 -6.35 -20.17
N ARG A 8 53.64 -6.13 -18.98
CA ARG A 8 53.60 -6.96 -17.77
C ARG A 8 52.30 -6.83 -16.95
N LYS A 9 51.95 -7.92 -16.26
CA LYS A 9 50.89 -8.00 -15.25
C LYS A 9 51.24 -7.21 -13.98
N THR A 10 50.33 -6.35 -13.52
CA THR A 10 50.28 -5.86 -12.13
C THR A 10 48.82 -5.93 -11.65
N ARG A 11 48.56 -6.73 -10.60
CA ARG A 11 47.27 -6.85 -9.90
C ARG A 11 47.05 -5.67 -8.95
N PRO A 12 45.84 -5.12 -8.79
CA PRO A 12 45.51 -4.26 -7.66
C PRO A 12 45.12 -5.09 -6.42
N LYS A 13 45.59 -4.65 -5.26
CA LYS A 13 45.35 -5.22 -3.92
C LYS A 13 43.93 -4.91 -3.42
N GLY A 14 43.27 -5.90 -2.82
CA GLY A 14 41.98 -5.75 -2.13
C GLY A 14 42.11 -5.15 -0.72
N PRO A 15 40.98 -4.71 -0.12
CA PRO A 15 40.97 -4.01 1.17
C PRO A 15 41.17 -4.95 2.37
N PRO A 16 41.74 -4.48 3.50
CA PRO A 16 42.06 -5.30 4.65
C PRO A 16 40.87 -5.47 5.61
N THR A 17 40.79 -6.64 6.23
CA THR A 17 39.88 -7.04 7.31
C THR A 17 40.35 -6.50 8.68
N PRO A 18 39.45 -6.15 9.62
CA PRO A 18 39.83 -5.78 10.97
C PRO A 18 39.64 -6.94 11.95
N ASN A 19 40.72 -7.42 12.58
CA ASN A 19 40.63 -8.15 13.84
C ASN A 19 41.89 -7.91 14.70
N SER A 20 41.70 -7.10 15.75
CA SER A 20 42.43 -7.06 17.05
C SER A 20 43.91 -6.62 17.09
N PRO A 21 44.47 -6.24 18.27
CA PRO A 21 43.89 -5.60 19.46
C PRO A 21 44.69 -4.37 20.00
N VAL A 22 43.96 -3.57 20.80
CA VAL A 22 44.31 -2.63 21.89
C VAL A 22 45.77 -2.52 22.36
N ARG A 23 46.29 -1.27 22.45
CA ARG A 23 47.24 -0.79 23.50
C ARG A 23 47.25 0.76 23.63
N ASN A 24 46.69 1.27 24.74
CA ASN A 24 47.16 2.33 25.68
C ASN A 24 48.08 3.46 25.16
N TRP A 25 47.85 4.78 25.39
CA TRP A 25 47.73 5.60 26.64
C TRP A 25 47.68 7.12 26.23
N PRO A 26 47.67 8.17 27.12
CA PRO A 26 46.77 8.53 28.23
C PRO A 26 46.35 10.04 28.27
N GLY A 27 45.42 10.40 29.17
CA GLY A 27 45.10 11.79 29.60
C GLY A 27 43.79 12.30 28.98
N TRP A 28 42.73 12.63 29.70
CA TRP A 28 42.59 13.30 30.99
C TRP A 28 41.38 12.75 31.75
N ARG A 29 41.47 12.62 33.08
CA ARG A 29 40.33 12.45 34.00
C ARG A 29 40.42 13.51 35.09
N ARG A 30 39.26 13.81 35.67
CA ARG A 30 38.90 14.58 36.88
C ARG A 30 38.37 15.98 36.54
N THR A 31 37.23 16.44 37.03
CA THR A 31 36.49 16.13 38.27
C THR A 31 34.97 16.26 38.15
N CYS A 32 34.27 15.55 39.03
CA CYS A 32 32.82 15.48 39.22
C CYS A 32 32.21 16.69 39.97
N SER A 33 30.87 16.77 39.85
CA SER A 33 29.86 17.02 40.90
C SER A 33 29.69 18.40 41.56
N GLY A 34 28.41 18.79 41.70
CA GLY A 34 27.87 20.03 42.30
C GLY A 34 27.21 20.83 41.17
N TRP A 35 25.91 21.10 41.11
CA TRP A 35 25.08 21.75 42.11
C TRP A 35 23.59 21.43 41.84
N TRP A 36 22.87 20.97 42.86
CA TRP A 36 21.41 21.07 42.96
C TRP A 36 21.08 21.93 44.18
N ARG A 37 20.53 23.14 43.95
CA ARG A 37 19.51 23.80 44.80
C ARG A 37 19.06 25.13 44.18
N SER A 38 17.77 25.19 43.84
CA SER A 38 16.81 26.27 44.10
C SER A 38 17.26 27.74 43.94
N THR A 39 16.63 28.45 42.99
CA THR A 39 15.74 29.60 43.29
C THR A 39 14.83 29.88 42.09
N ALA A 40 13.52 29.91 42.36
CA ALA A 40 12.52 30.49 41.47
C ALA A 40 12.68 32.01 41.45
N THR A 41 12.77 32.60 40.26
CA THR A 41 12.49 34.01 40.03
C THR A 41 11.96 34.15 38.62
N ASP A 42 10.77 34.74 38.52
CA ASP A 42 10.10 35.16 37.30
C ASP A 42 11.06 35.95 36.40
N HIS A 43 11.38 35.40 35.24
CA HIS A 43 11.90 36.15 34.11
C HIS A 43 10.87 36.08 32.98
N HIS A 44 10.17 37.20 32.79
CA HIS A 44 9.49 37.52 31.53
C HIS A 44 10.43 37.22 30.35
N LEU A 45 10.04 36.28 29.49
CA LEU A 45 10.64 36.12 28.17
C LEU A 45 10.36 37.39 27.36
N PRO A 46 11.40 38.07 26.82
CA PRO A 46 11.18 39.24 25.98
C PRO A 46 10.49 38.82 24.69
N ALA A 47 9.55 39.65 24.23
CA ALA A 47 8.90 39.48 22.93
C ALA A 47 9.96 39.37 21.81
N ALA A 48 9.75 38.42 20.90
CA ALA A 48 10.61 38.19 19.74
C ALA A 48 10.77 39.49 18.92
N GLN A 49 12.01 39.87 18.62
CA GLN A 49 12.30 40.99 17.75
C GLN A 49 11.90 40.66 16.29
N PRO A 50 11.21 41.57 15.57
CA PRO A 50 10.90 41.39 14.15
C PRO A 50 12.14 41.76 13.32
N GLY A 51 12.77 40.80 12.64
CA GLY A 51 13.91 41.11 11.76
C GLY A 51 14.79 39.96 11.27
N ALA A 52 14.30 38.72 11.20
CA ALA A 52 14.99 37.70 10.42
C ALA A 52 14.41 37.69 9.00
N ASP A 53 15.19 38.12 8.00
CA ASP A 53 14.80 38.05 6.59
C ASP A 53 14.37 36.62 6.24
N ARG A 54 13.10 36.43 5.86
CA ARG A 54 12.60 35.13 5.39
C ARG A 54 13.16 34.87 4.01
N LEU A 55 13.63 33.64 3.78
CA LEU A 55 14.08 33.19 2.46
C LEU A 55 12.95 33.34 1.46
N LYS A 56 13.22 33.86 0.25
CA LYS A 56 12.22 34.15 -0.77
C LYS A 56 12.20 33.07 -1.84
N VAL A 57 11.01 32.58 -2.19
CA VAL A 57 10.80 31.70 -3.34
C VAL A 57 9.83 32.32 -4.34
N LEU A 58 10.14 32.22 -5.63
CA LEU A 58 9.21 32.53 -6.70
C LEU A 58 8.70 31.23 -7.34
N VAL A 59 7.39 31.02 -7.28
CA VAL A 59 6.69 29.85 -7.84
C VAL A 59 6.07 30.22 -9.19
N VAL A 60 6.55 29.60 -10.27
CA VAL A 60 6.10 29.88 -11.64
C VAL A 60 5.39 28.65 -12.23
N ASP A 61 4.07 28.76 -12.38
CA ASP A 61 3.22 27.69 -12.90
C ASP A 61 1.94 28.28 -13.47
N ASP A 62 1.46 27.81 -14.61
CA ASP A 62 0.19 28.26 -15.20
C ASP A 62 -1.04 27.75 -14.44
N SER A 63 -0.88 26.62 -13.74
CA SER A 63 -1.94 26.05 -12.90
C SER A 63 -2.01 26.73 -11.53
N LYS A 64 -3.05 27.56 -11.31
CA LYS A 64 -3.34 28.19 -10.00
C LYS A 64 -3.39 27.18 -8.84
N PRO A 65 -3.97 25.97 -8.98
CA PRO A 65 -3.87 24.92 -7.95
C PRO A 65 -2.43 24.52 -7.61
N VAL A 66 -1.59 24.31 -8.61
CA VAL A 66 -0.19 23.92 -8.40
C VAL A 66 0.58 25.04 -7.70
N ARG A 67 0.37 26.30 -8.09
CA ARG A 67 0.97 27.44 -7.40
C ARG A 67 0.59 27.52 -5.93
N SER A 68 -0.69 27.30 -5.60
CA SER A 68 -1.17 27.29 -4.22
C SER A 68 -0.55 26.16 -3.39
N ILE A 69 -0.39 24.96 -3.97
CA ILE A 69 0.24 23.81 -3.31
C ILE A 69 1.71 24.10 -3.04
N LEU A 70 2.46 24.56 -4.05
CA LEU A 70 3.88 24.90 -3.88
C LEU A 70 4.07 26.04 -2.88
N ALA A 71 3.27 27.10 -2.96
CA ALA A 71 3.32 28.21 -2.01
C ALA A 71 3.05 27.75 -0.56
N LYS A 72 2.13 26.79 -0.36
CA LYS A 72 1.91 26.18 0.95
C LYS A 72 3.11 25.36 1.43
N VAL A 73 3.64 24.47 0.57
CA VAL A 73 4.81 23.63 0.91
C VAL A 73 6.00 24.50 1.27
N PHE A 74 6.30 25.53 0.49
CA PHE A 74 7.41 26.44 0.77
C PHE A 74 7.14 27.35 1.98
N GLY A 75 5.90 27.78 2.19
CA GLY A 75 5.50 28.50 3.39
C GLY A 75 5.73 27.71 4.68
N ASP A 76 5.38 26.42 4.67
CA ASP A 76 5.63 25.47 5.77
C ASP A 76 7.14 25.22 5.98
N LEU A 77 7.95 25.35 4.93
CA LEU A 77 9.42 25.30 4.97
C LEU A 77 10.07 26.64 5.36
N GLY A 78 9.28 27.66 5.70
CA GLY A 78 9.74 28.95 6.20
C GLY A 78 9.95 30.03 5.13
N TYR A 79 9.72 29.73 3.85
CA TYR A 79 9.93 30.69 2.77
C TYR A 79 8.78 31.71 2.66
N GLU A 80 9.12 32.93 2.27
CA GLU A 80 8.19 33.91 1.71
C GLU A 80 7.92 33.56 0.24
N CYS A 81 6.66 33.36 -0.12
CA CYS A 81 6.28 32.84 -1.43
C CYS A 81 5.68 33.92 -2.33
N HIS A 82 6.31 34.15 -3.48
CA HIS A 82 5.77 34.93 -4.59
C HIS A 82 5.32 33.97 -5.70
N GLN A 83 4.33 34.37 -6.49
CA GLN A 83 3.72 33.52 -7.53
C GLN A 83 3.65 34.26 -8.86
N ALA A 84 3.83 33.53 -9.96
CA ALA A 84 3.65 34.01 -11.33
C ALA A 84 2.97 32.92 -12.19
N ALA A 85 2.04 33.31 -13.07
CA ALA A 85 1.29 32.38 -13.91
C ALA A 85 2.04 31.96 -15.19
N ASP A 86 3.05 32.72 -15.60
CA ASP A 86 3.87 32.42 -16.78
C ASP A 86 5.28 33.06 -16.66
N GLY A 87 6.15 32.82 -17.65
CA GLY A 87 7.51 33.35 -17.63
C GLY A 87 7.60 34.87 -17.74
N ARG A 88 6.63 35.57 -18.35
CA ARG A 88 6.63 37.03 -18.42
C ARG A 88 6.31 37.63 -17.06
N GLU A 89 5.25 37.15 -16.41
CA GLU A 89 4.90 37.54 -15.04
C GLU A 89 6.04 37.22 -14.06
N ALA A 90 6.79 36.13 -14.29
CA ALA A 90 7.93 35.77 -13.46
C ALA A 90 9.06 36.80 -13.54
N LEU A 91 9.39 37.30 -14.74
CA LEU A 91 10.41 38.35 -14.91
C LEU A 91 9.95 39.68 -14.28
N GLU A 92 8.68 40.04 -14.41
CA GLU A 92 8.08 41.22 -13.76
C GLU A 92 8.06 41.07 -12.23
N ALA A 93 7.83 39.86 -11.71
CA ALA A 93 7.95 39.56 -10.30
C ALA A 93 9.41 39.69 -9.81
N LEU A 94 10.39 39.13 -10.53
CA LEU A 94 11.82 39.22 -10.20
C LEU A 94 12.30 40.69 -10.15
N ALA A 95 11.83 41.54 -11.05
CA ALA A 95 12.14 42.97 -11.03
C ALA A 95 11.57 43.69 -9.78
N ARG A 96 10.45 43.21 -9.23
CA ARG A 96 9.79 43.80 -8.05
C ARG A 96 10.32 43.27 -6.72
N ILE A 97 10.57 41.96 -6.62
CA ILE A 97 10.90 41.30 -5.35
C ILE A 97 12.41 41.27 -5.05
N GLY A 98 13.24 41.58 -6.05
CA GLY A 98 14.70 41.46 -5.98
C GLY A 98 15.16 40.03 -6.25
N LEU A 99 16.32 39.65 -5.69
CA LEU A 99 16.89 38.31 -5.82
C LEU A 99 16.17 37.32 -4.89
N PRO A 100 15.43 36.32 -5.42
CA PRO A 100 14.92 35.24 -4.60
C PRO A 100 16.02 34.19 -4.33
N ASP A 101 15.85 33.44 -3.24
CA ASP A 101 16.72 32.32 -2.88
C ASP A 101 16.46 31.07 -3.75
N LEU A 102 15.25 30.96 -4.31
CA LEU A 102 14.84 29.88 -5.19
C LEU A 102 13.78 30.33 -6.18
N VAL A 103 13.82 29.79 -7.40
CA VAL A 103 12.70 29.87 -8.34
C VAL A 103 12.29 28.46 -8.76
N THR A 104 11.00 28.13 -8.63
CA THR A 104 10.44 26.89 -9.18
C THR A 104 9.76 27.16 -10.51
N VAL A 105 10.03 26.33 -11.52
CA VAL A 105 9.58 26.58 -12.90
C VAL A 105 8.86 25.37 -13.49
N ASN A 106 7.63 25.56 -13.95
CA ASN A 106 6.97 24.61 -14.87
C ASN A 106 7.49 24.81 -16.31
N LEU A 107 7.85 23.74 -17.02
CA LEU A 107 8.36 23.84 -18.39
C LEU A 107 7.27 24.22 -19.40
N ASN A 108 6.05 23.73 -19.20
CA ASN A 108 4.94 23.92 -20.14
C ASN A 108 3.99 24.99 -19.57
N MET A 109 4.12 26.22 -20.06
CA MET A 109 3.29 27.38 -19.66
C MET A 109 2.97 28.23 -20.91
N PRO A 110 1.81 28.91 -20.96
CA PRO A 110 1.46 29.82 -22.05
C PRO A 110 2.27 31.13 -21.98
N VAL A 111 2.21 31.95 -23.03
CA VAL A 111 2.89 33.26 -23.15
C VAL A 111 4.41 33.18 -23.21
N MET A 112 5.05 32.71 -22.14
CA MET A 112 6.46 32.39 -22.07
C MET A 112 6.64 31.09 -21.30
N ASP A 113 7.17 30.07 -21.99
CA ASP A 113 7.40 28.76 -21.40
C ASP A 113 8.60 28.75 -20.44
N GLY A 114 8.73 27.65 -19.68
CA GLY A 114 9.77 27.55 -18.66
C GLY A 114 11.18 27.46 -19.24
N GLN A 115 11.35 26.93 -20.46
CA GLN A 115 12.66 26.82 -21.10
C GLN A 115 13.19 28.20 -21.53
N GLU A 116 12.33 29.05 -22.08
CA GLU A 116 12.63 30.44 -22.39
C GLU A 116 12.92 31.24 -21.12
N LEU A 117 12.14 31.05 -20.05
CA LEU A 117 12.38 31.70 -18.75
C LEU A 117 13.77 31.36 -18.19
N ILE A 118 14.14 30.07 -18.15
CA ILE A 118 15.45 29.60 -17.66
C ILE A 118 16.58 30.26 -18.47
N ARG A 119 16.48 30.28 -19.81
CA ARG A 119 17.49 30.89 -20.68
C ARG A 119 17.65 32.38 -20.41
N ARG A 120 16.56 33.13 -20.25
CA ARG A 120 16.61 34.57 -19.94
C ARG A 120 17.23 34.85 -18.57
N MET A 121 16.87 34.08 -17.55
CA MET A 121 17.46 34.22 -16.22
C MET A 121 18.97 33.93 -16.23
N ARG A 122 19.44 32.99 -17.05
CA ARG A 122 20.87 32.63 -17.14
C ARG A 122 21.70 33.61 -17.98
N ALA A 123 21.07 34.30 -18.94
CA ALA A 123 21.70 35.39 -19.70
C ALA A 123 21.82 36.70 -18.89
N ASP A 124 20.98 36.88 -17.87
CA ASP A 124 20.95 38.07 -17.03
C ASP A 124 22.10 38.10 -16.00
N ARG A 125 22.72 39.28 -15.80
CA ARG A 125 23.88 39.41 -14.89
C ARG A 125 23.50 39.27 -13.41
N VAL A 126 22.27 39.61 -13.04
CA VAL A 126 21.73 39.59 -11.68
C VAL A 126 21.19 38.19 -11.36
N TRP A 127 20.34 37.62 -12.22
CA TRP A 127 19.62 36.37 -11.90
C TRP A 127 20.35 35.08 -12.29
N LYS A 128 21.47 35.14 -13.03
CA LYS A 128 22.19 33.94 -13.50
C LYS A 128 22.57 32.96 -12.40
N ALA A 129 22.79 33.44 -11.17
CA ALA A 129 23.22 32.63 -10.04
C ALA A 129 22.06 32.07 -9.20
N VAL A 130 20.82 32.49 -9.47
CA VAL A 130 19.65 32.06 -8.69
C VAL A 130 19.38 30.56 -8.93
N PRO A 131 19.24 29.74 -7.87
CA PRO A 131 18.86 28.34 -7.97
C PRO A 131 17.50 28.16 -8.66
N LEU A 132 17.43 27.20 -9.60
CA LEU A 132 16.22 26.88 -10.35
C LEU A 132 15.83 25.42 -10.12
N LEU A 133 14.62 25.18 -9.62
CA LEU A 133 14.01 23.86 -9.49
C LEU A 133 12.92 23.68 -10.54
N VAL A 134 13.11 22.79 -11.49
CA VAL A 134 12.05 22.49 -12.45
C VAL A 134 11.00 21.63 -11.76
N VAL A 135 9.74 22.07 -11.78
CA VAL A 135 8.58 21.31 -11.29
C VAL A 135 7.62 21.14 -12.46
N SER A 136 7.67 20.00 -13.15
CA SER A 136 6.88 19.82 -14.38
C SER A 136 6.34 18.39 -14.56
N GLY A 137 5.22 18.27 -15.27
CA GLY A 137 4.66 16.99 -15.69
C GLY A 137 5.26 16.46 -17.00
N GLU A 138 6.23 17.19 -17.58
CA GLU A 138 6.93 16.81 -18.81
C GLU A 138 7.57 15.42 -18.67
N GLN A 139 7.36 14.56 -19.68
CA GLN A 139 7.86 13.18 -19.73
C GLN A 139 8.94 13.01 -20.81
N ASP A 140 9.09 14.00 -21.70
CA ASP A 140 10.14 14.01 -22.71
C ASP A 140 11.51 14.25 -22.05
N ARG A 141 12.33 13.20 -22.01
CA ARG A 141 13.70 13.25 -21.47
C ARG A 141 14.55 14.29 -22.18
N GLY A 142 14.39 14.49 -23.49
CA GLY A 142 15.15 15.49 -24.24
C GLY A 142 14.86 16.92 -23.77
N ARG A 143 13.61 17.21 -23.39
CA ARG A 143 13.23 18.52 -22.86
C ARG A 143 13.67 18.74 -21.41
N ILE A 144 13.68 17.68 -20.61
CA ILE A 144 14.20 17.70 -19.23
C ILE A 144 15.73 17.91 -19.25
N ASP A 145 16.44 17.16 -20.09
CA ASP A 145 17.90 17.28 -20.25
C ASP A 145 18.30 18.65 -20.80
N LEU A 146 17.51 19.22 -21.72
CA LEU A 146 17.72 20.59 -22.21
C LEU A 146 17.55 21.63 -21.09
N ALA A 147 16.57 21.46 -20.20
CA ALA A 147 16.33 22.37 -19.09
C ALA A 147 17.44 22.30 -18.02
N LEU A 148 17.92 21.09 -17.71
CA LEU A 148 19.07 20.88 -16.81
C LEU A 148 20.36 21.43 -17.45
N GLY A 149 20.59 21.16 -18.73
CA GLY A 149 21.71 21.71 -19.50
C GLY A 149 21.68 23.23 -19.66
N ALA A 150 20.50 23.84 -19.65
CA ALA A 150 20.31 25.29 -19.61
C ALA A 150 20.51 25.88 -18.20
N GLY A 151 20.82 25.07 -17.19
CA GLY A 151 21.23 25.52 -15.86
C GLY A 151 20.16 25.40 -14.77
N ALA A 152 19.12 24.59 -14.94
CA ALA A 152 18.27 24.17 -13.81
C ALA A 152 19.08 23.27 -12.86
N GLY A 153 19.01 23.55 -11.55
CA GLY A 153 19.79 22.82 -10.55
C GLY A 153 19.12 21.53 -10.04
N GLY A 154 17.85 21.30 -10.40
CA GLY A 154 17.11 20.11 -10.00
C GLY A 154 15.79 19.97 -10.76
N PHE A 155 15.22 18.77 -10.70
CA PHE A 155 13.94 18.44 -11.33
C PHE A 155 13.06 17.63 -10.38
N VAL A 156 11.79 18.00 -10.29
CA VAL A 156 10.73 17.29 -9.56
C VAL A 156 9.55 17.07 -10.50
N ALA A 157 9.19 15.81 -10.71
CA ALA A 157 8.07 15.45 -11.58
C ALA A 157 6.72 15.78 -10.93
N LYS A 158 5.76 16.29 -11.70
CA LYS A 158 4.34 16.33 -11.30
C LYS A 158 3.68 14.95 -11.54
N PRO A 159 2.83 14.46 -10.64
CA PRO A 159 2.51 15.03 -9.33
C PRO A 159 3.65 14.85 -8.32
N PHE A 160 3.86 15.85 -7.46
CA PHE A 160 4.95 15.90 -6.48
C PHE A 160 4.44 15.85 -5.03
N THR A 161 5.30 15.43 -4.11
CA THR A 161 5.03 15.46 -2.65
C THR A 161 5.82 16.58 -1.97
N ALA A 162 5.35 17.03 -0.80
CA ALA A 162 6.12 17.99 0.02
C ALA A 162 7.51 17.45 0.37
N THR A 163 7.62 16.13 0.59
CA THR A 163 8.90 15.45 0.83
C THR A 163 9.82 15.50 -0.39
N ALA A 164 9.32 15.25 -1.60
CA ALA A 164 10.12 15.31 -2.82
C ALA A 164 10.67 16.72 -3.08
N ILE A 165 9.89 17.76 -2.77
CA ILE A 165 10.36 19.15 -2.82
C ILE A 165 11.44 19.38 -1.76
N ALA A 166 11.20 18.99 -0.51
CA ALA A 166 12.17 19.16 0.57
C ALA A 166 13.49 18.41 0.33
N GLU A 167 13.44 17.21 -0.25
CA GLU A 167 14.61 16.41 -0.63
C GLU A 167 15.39 17.02 -1.80
N ALA A 168 14.75 17.78 -2.69
CA ALA A 168 15.41 18.45 -3.81
C ALA A 168 16.24 19.68 -3.37
N LEU A 169 15.86 20.35 -2.28
CA LEU A 169 16.48 21.61 -1.84
C LEU A 169 17.97 21.48 -1.42
N PRO A 170 18.40 20.43 -0.69
CA PRO A 170 19.82 20.22 -0.38
C PRO A 170 20.70 20.11 -1.62
N TYR A 171 20.20 19.52 -2.71
CA TYR A 171 20.96 19.40 -3.98
C TYR A 171 21.14 20.75 -4.68
N LEU A 172 20.35 21.76 -4.31
CA LEU A 172 20.47 23.14 -4.76
C LEU A 172 21.36 24.00 -3.84
N GLY A 173 21.95 23.40 -2.80
CA GLY A 173 22.74 24.13 -1.80
C GLY A 173 21.91 24.95 -0.82
N LEU A 174 20.58 24.78 -0.81
CA LEU A 174 19.68 25.50 0.08
C LEU A 174 19.53 24.75 1.41
N LYS A 175 19.71 25.48 2.52
CA LYS A 175 19.48 24.93 3.87
C LYS A 175 17.98 24.79 4.11
N VAL A 176 17.54 23.56 4.34
CA VAL A 176 16.20 23.31 4.87
C VAL A 176 16.24 23.64 6.37
N ALA A 177 15.43 24.60 6.82
CA ALA A 177 15.22 24.77 8.25
C ALA A 177 14.67 23.46 8.80
N ALA A 178 15.30 22.91 9.85
CA ALA A 178 14.82 21.69 10.50
C ALA A 178 13.31 21.85 10.76
N PRO A 179 12.50 20.81 10.52
CA PRO A 179 11.06 20.93 10.72
C PRO A 179 10.82 21.43 12.13
N VAL A 180 10.19 22.60 12.24
CA VAL A 180 9.79 23.15 13.53
C VAL A 180 8.90 22.10 14.16
N ALA A 181 9.45 21.38 15.13
CA ALA A 181 8.70 20.47 15.97
C ALA A 181 7.48 21.26 16.44
N ALA A 182 6.29 20.75 16.10
CA ALA A 182 5.04 21.39 16.47
C ALA A 182 5.11 21.76 17.95
N THR A 183 5.18 23.06 18.24
CA THR A 183 5.08 23.58 19.60
C THR A 183 3.81 22.99 20.19
N PRO A 184 3.87 22.28 21.33
CA PRO A 184 2.69 21.69 21.93
C PRO A 184 1.77 22.84 22.33
N GLY A 185 0.73 23.07 21.52
CA GLY A 185 -0.38 23.93 21.88
C GLY A 185 -0.92 23.45 23.22
N ARG A 186 -0.78 24.33 24.21
CA ARG A 186 -1.38 24.32 25.55
C ARG A 186 -2.36 23.15 25.75
N ARG A 187 -1.84 22.06 26.34
CA ARG A 187 -2.64 20.92 26.77
C ARG A 187 -3.58 21.38 27.89
N THR A 188 -4.86 21.51 27.57
CA THR A 188 -5.91 21.35 28.57
C THR A 188 -5.73 19.95 29.20
N PRO A 189 -5.75 19.78 30.52
CA PRO A 189 -5.49 18.48 31.12
C PRO A 189 -6.66 17.54 30.80
N GLY A 190 -6.37 16.45 30.09
CA GLY A 190 -7.30 15.34 29.90
C GLY A 190 -7.50 14.96 28.44
N ILE A 191 -6.72 13.99 27.97
CA ILE A 191 -7.12 12.79 27.20
C ILE A 191 -5.83 12.14 26.65
N VAL A 192 -5.73 10.84 26.89
CA VAL A 192 -4.61 9.92 26.62
C VAL A 192 -4.29 9.85 25.12
N ALA A 193 -3.02 9.68 24.76
CA ALA A 193 -2.53 9.61 23.38
C ALA A 193 -3.13 8.40 22.63
N GLY A 194 -3.99 8.66 21.64
CA GLY A 194 -4.44 7.68 20.64
C GLY A 194 -3.78 7.94 19.28
N GLU A 195 -3.53 6.89 18.49
CA GLU A 195 -3.06 7.00 17.11
C GLU A 195 -3.96 7.95 16.29
N ALA A 196 -3.35 8.79 15.43
CA ALA A 196 -4.10 9.72 14.58
C ALA A 196 -5.18 8.97 13.74
N PRO A 197 -6.37 9.57 13.52
CA PRO A 197 -7.46 8.95 12.77
C PRO A 197 -7.07 8.61 11.32
N LEU A 198 -7.45 7.43 10.81
CA LEU A 198 -7.22 7.02 9.41
C LEU A 198 -7.97 7.97 8.48
N ARG A 199 -7.25 8.57 7.53
CA ARG A 199 -7.77 9.64 6.69
C ARG A 199 -8.44 9.05 5.44
N VAL A 200 -9.77 9.13 5.39
CA VAL A 200 -10.60 8.53 4.33
C VAL A 200 -11.08 9.61 3.36
N LEU A 201 -10.91 9.38 2.05
CA LEU A 201 -11.57 10.14 0.99
C LEU A 201 -12.75 9.32 0.43
N VAL A 202 -13.95 9.89 0.42
CA VAL A 202 -15.16 9.23 -0.11
C VAL A 202 -15.50 9.81 -1.49
N ILE A 203 -15.59 8.95 -2.49
CA ILE A 203 -15.85 9.34 -3.88
C ILE A 203 -17.07 8.57 -4.37
N ASP A 204 -18.16 9.27 -4.61
CA ASP A 204 -19.46 8.70 -5.00
C ASP A 204 -20.29 9.81 -5.66
N ASP A 205 -21.06 9.53 -6.71
CA ASP A 205 -21.83 10.56 -7.42
C ASP A 205 -23.08 11.01 -6.64
N SER A 206 -23.62 10.14 -5.78
CA SER A 206 -24.81 10.40 -4.97
C SER A 206 -24.50 11.21 -3.72
N ALA A 207 -25.04 12.43 -3.67
CA ALA A 207 -24.91 13.32 -2.51
C ALA A 207 -25.46 12.69 -1.21
N ALA A 208 -26.55 11.92 -1.32
CA ALA A 208 -27.15 11.23 -0.18
C ALA A 208 -26.22 10.13 0.36
N ILE A 209 -25.63 9.33 -0.52
CA ILE A 209 -24.68 8.27 -0.13
C ILE A 209 -23.42 8.89 0.50
N ARG A 210 -22.84 9.92 -0.13
CA ARG A 210 -21.70 10.65 0.45
C ARG A 210 -22.02 11.16 1.85
N GLY A 211 -23.22 11.72 2.06
CA GLY A 211 -23.66 12.22 3.36
C GLY A 211 -23.74 11.13 4.43
N VAL A 212 -24.46 10.04 4.13
CA VAL A 212 -24.65 8.92 5.08
C VAL A 212 -23.33 8.22 5.39
N VAL A 213 -22.52 7.92 4.36
CA VAL A 213 -21.20 7.32 4.53
C VAL A 213 -20.30 8.22 5.34
N SER A 214 -20.21 9.51 5.00
CA SER A 214 -19.32 10.43 5.72
C SER A 214 -19.73 10.58 7.19
N ALA A 215 -21.03 10.64 7.48
CA ALA A 215 -21.53 10.68 8.85
C ALA A 215 -21.21 9.41 9.63
N ALA A 216 -21.46 8.23 9.03
CA ALA A 216 -21.18 6.94 9.67
C ALA A 216 -19.69 6.73 9.93
N LEU A 217 -18.82 7.09 8.97
CA LEU A 217 -17.36 7.01 9.15
C LEU A 217 -16.86 8.01 10.19
N SER A 218 -17.40 9.24 10.22
CA SER A 218 -16.97 10.28 11.16
C SER A 218 -17.43 10.03 12.61
N ALA A 219 -18.41 9.14 12.81
CA ALA A 219 -18.82 8.72 14.15
C ALA A 219 -17.80 7.79 14.83
N ASP A 220 -16.88 7.20 14.05
CA ASP A 220 -15.83 6.35 14.58
C ASP A 220 -14.55 7.16 14.86
N PRO A 221 -14.04 7.17 16.11
CA PRO A 221 -12.90 8.01 16.48
C PRO A 221 -11.59 7.60 15.79
N GLU A 222 -11.52 6.39 15.25
CA GLU A 222 -10.35 5.90 14.51
C GLU A 222 -10.39 6.29 13.03
N LEU A 223 -11.44 6.94 12.53
CA LEU A 223 -11.57 7.35 11.14
C LEU A 223 -11.77 8.87 11.05
N ARG A 224 -11.26 9.47 9.98
CA ARG A 224 -11.50 10.88 9.66
C ARG A 224 -11.74 11.03 8.17
N VAL A 225 -12.95 11.45 7.81
CA VAL A 225 -13.25 11.83 6.42
C VAL A 225 -12.55 13.14 6.11
N VAL A 226 -11.56 13.12 5.22
CA VAL A 226 -10.77 14.31 4.87
C VAL A 226 -11.35 15.10 3.71
N GLY A 227 -12.26 14.51 2.95
CA GLY A 227 -12.97 15.17 1.88
C GLY A 227 -13.92 14.22 1.16
N THR A 228 -14.63 14.77 0.19
CA THR A 228 -15.45 13.99 -0.73
C THR A 228 -15.30 14.48 -2.17
N ALA A 229 -15.62 13.63 -3.14
CA ALA A 229 -15.68 13.96 -4.56
C ALA A 229 -16.88 13.28 -5.23
N VAL A 230 -17.37 13.86 -6.33
CA VAL A 230 -18.60 13.41 -7.01
C VAL A 230 -18.33 12.60 -8.29
N ASP A 231 -17.08 12.58 -8.75
CA ASP A 231 -16.64 11.88 -9.94
C ASP A 231 -15.14 11.56 -9.84
N GLY A 232 -14.63 10.71 -10.73
CA GLY A 232 -13.24 10.27 -10.70
C GLY A 232 -12.21 11.40 -10.94
N ARG A 233 -12.56 12.42 -11.72
CA ARG A 233 -11.66 13.53 -12.05
C ARG A 233 -11.45 14.47 -10.86
N GLN A 234 -12.54 14.79 -10.16
CA GLN A 234 -12.49 15.47 -8.87
C GLN A 234 -11.79 14.59 -7.83
N GLY A 235 -12.04 13.28 -7.86
CA GLY A 235 -11.37 12.29 -7.04
C GLY A 235 -9.84 12.40 -7.09
N LEU A 236 -9.26 12.33 -8.28
CA LEU A 236 -7.81 12.45 -8.49
C LEU A 236 -7.26 13.80 -8.00
N THR A 237 -8.01 14.87 -8.23
CA THR A 237 -7.65 16.22 -7.75
C THR A 237 -7.60 16.26 -6.23
N ARG A 238 -8.64 15.72 -5.57
CA ARG A 238 -8.74 15.66 -4.10
C ARG A 238 -7.69 14.76 -3.49
N ILE A 239 -7.30 13.67 -4.15
CA ILE A 239 -6.20 12.80 -3.67
C ILE A 239 -4.89 13.60 -3.62
N ALA A 240 -4.60 14.42 -4.64
CA ALA A 240 -3.41 15.26 -4.66
C ALA A 240 -3.45 16.36 -3.60
N GLU A 241 -4.61 16.98 -3.37
CA GLU A 241 -4.79 18.06 -2.38
C GLU A 241 -4.76 17.57 -0.93
N LEU A 242 -5.44 16.46 -0.67
CA LEU A 242 -5.74 15.99 0.68
C LEU A 242 -4.79 14.88 1.13
N ALA A 243 -4.10 14.20 0.20
CA ALA A 243 -3.23 13.06 0.49
C ALA A 243 -3.89 12.06 1.49
N PRO A 244 -5.06 11.47 1.16
CA PRO A 244 -5.75 10.55 2.05
C PRO A 244 -4.92 9.27 2.29
N ASP A 245 -5.19 8.58 3.38
CA ASP A 245 -4.58 7.27 3.68
C ASP A 245 -5.31 6.14 2.96
N ILE A 246 -6.59 6.32 2.63
CA ILE A 246 -7.43 5.34 1.93
C ILE A 246 -8.54 6.04 1.16
N VAL A 247 -8.94 5.44 0.04
CA VAL A 247 -10.06 5.90 -0.79
C VAL A 247 -11.18 4.87 -0.76
N LEU A 248 -12.40 5.33 -0.46
CA LEU A 248 -13.62 4.58 -0.72
C LEU A 248 -14.22 5.10 -2.03
N LEU A 249 -14.24 4.24 -3.05
CA LEU A 249 -14.48 4.64 -4.44
C LEU A 249 -15.69 3.93 -5.03
N ASP A 250 -16.71 4.69 -5.41
CA ASP A 250 -17.80 4.19 -6.22
C ASP A 250 -17.34 3.75 -7.61
N VAL A 251 -18.02 2.75 -8.16
CA VAL A 251 -17.75 2.21 -9.49
C VAL A 251 -18.43 3.06 -10.57
N GLU A 252 -19.71 3.37 -10.38
CA GLU A 252 -20.56 3.96 -11.41
C GLU A 252 -20.73 5.45 -11.15
N MET A 253 -19.93 6.27 -11.83
CA MET A 253 -19.98 7.74 -11.68
C MET A 253 -19.92 8.41 -13.06
N PRO A 254 -20.50 9.61 -13.23
CA PRO A 254 -20.41 10.37 -14.47
C PRO A 254 -19.00 10.92 -14.69
N VAL A 255 -18.72 11.40 -15.92
CA VAL A 255 -17.46 12.03 -16.36
C VAL A 255 -16.26 11.08 -16.38
N MET A 256 -15.89 10.51 -15.24
CA MET A 256 -14.85 9.50 -15.09
C MET A 256 -15.36 8.48 -14.06
N ASP A 257 -15.62 7.26 -14.54
CA ASP A 257 -16.04 6.14 -13.69
C ASP A 257 -14.92 5.68 -12.75
N GLY A 258 -15.29 4.92 -11.71
CA GLY A 258 -14.35 4.47 -10.69
C GLY A 258 -13.25 3.54 -11.22
N LEU A 259 -13.53 2.73 -12.24
CA LEU A 259 -12.54 1.80 -12.81
C LEU A 259 -11.50 2.56 -13.64
N SER A 260 -11.94 3.53 -14.44
CA SER A 260 -11.09 4.45 -15.19
C SER A 260 -10.23 5.28 -14.24
N MET A 261 -10.83 5.86 -13.20
CA MET A 261 -10.12 6.57 -12.15
C MET A 261 -9.07 5.68 -11.47
N LEU A 262 -9.42 4.46 -11.09
CA LEU A 262 -8.51 3.54 -10.42
C LEU A 262 -7.29 3.21 -11.28
N ARG A 263 -7.48 2.99 -12.59
CA ARG A 263 -6.38 2.74 -13.54
C ARG A 263 -5.44 3.95 -13.61
N GLU A 264 -5.98 5.16 -13.69
CA GLU A 264 -5.16 6.38 -13.66
C GLU A 264 -4.46 6.54 -12.30
N LEU A 265 -5.18 6.34 -11.20
CA LEU A 265 -4.67 6.42 -9.84
C LEU A 265 -3.50 5.46 -9.64
N ARG A 266 -3.57 4.23 -10.16
CA ARG A 266 -2.49 3.25 -10.00
C ARG A 266 -1.21 3.62 -10.77
N ARG A 267 -1.29 4.49 -11.78
CA ARG A 267 -0.12 5.05 -12.46
C ARG A 267 0.56 6.15 -11.63
N ILE A 268 -0.21 6.95 -10.90
CA ILE A 268 0.30 8.10 -10.12
C ILE A 268 0.61 7.76 -8.66
N GLN A 269 -0.19 6.88 -8.05
CA GLN A 269 -0.09 6.42 -6.67
C GLN A 269 -0.36 4.90 -6.63
N PRO A 270 0.64 4.08 -7.00
CA PRO A 270 0.46 2.62 -7.12
C PRO A 270 0.11 1.93 -5.80
N ARG A 271 0.37 2.58 -4.66
CA ARG A 271 0.23 1.99 -3.32
C ARG A 271 -0.95 2.53 -2.50
N LEU A 272 -1.63 3.59 -2.93
CA LEU A 272 -2.75 4.15 -2.15
C LEU A 272 -3.88 3.11 -2.06
N PRO A 273 -4.27 2.66 -0.85
CA PRO A 273 -5.36 1.73 -0.69
C PRO A 273 -6.67 2.27 -1.27
N VAL A 274 -7.33 1.46 -2.09
CA VAL A 274 -8.65 1.76 -2.67
C VAL A 274 -9.58 0.61 -2.35
N VAL A 275 -10.71 0.92 -1.72
CA VAL A 275 -11.81 -0.01 -1.49
C VAL A 275 -12.96 0.40 -2.41
N MET A 276 -13.37 -0.51 -3.30
CA MET A 276 -14.48 -0.25 -4.20
C MET A 276 -15.80 -0.30 -3.42
N PHE A 277 -16.71 0.62 -3.71
CA PHE A 277 -18.02 0.72 -3.06
C PHE A 277 -19.11 0.58 -4.13
N SER A 278 -19.58 -0.64 -4.38
CA SER A 278 -20.41 -0.96 -5.54
C SER A 278 -21.80 -1.44 -5.15
N THR A 279 -22.80 -1.22 -6.01
CA THR A 279 -24.07 -1.94 -5.89
C THR A 279 -23.87 -3.45 -6.13
N LEU A 280 -24.58 -4.29 -5.36
CA LEU A 280 -24.55 -5.76 -5.48
C LEU A 280 -25.47 -6.22 -6.63
N THR A 281 -25.09 -5.92 -7.88
CA THR A 281 -25.74 -6.45 -9.10
C THR A 281 -24.78 -7.38 -9.84
N GLU A 282 -25.26 -8.23 -10.74
CA GLU A 282 -24.37 -9.09 -11.57
C GLU A 282 -23.40 -8.25 -12.42
N ARG A 283 -23.90 -7.19 -13.06
CA ARG A 283 -23.06 -6.23 -13.81
C ARG A 283 -22.03 -5.58 -12.89
N GLY A 284 -22.46 -5.13 -11.71
CA GLY A 284 -21.57 -4.55 -10.69
C GLY A 284 -20.51 -5.54 -10.19
N ALA A 285 -20.84 -6.82 -10.05
CA ALA A 285 -19.91 -7.85 -9.60
C ALA A 285 -18.77 -8.08 -10.60
N LYS A 286 -19.09 -8.13 -11.90
CA LYS A 286 -18.07 -8.21 -12.96
C LYS A 286 -17.14 -6.99 -12.92
N VAL A 287 -17.68 -5.78 -12.83
CA VAL A 287 -16.88 -4.55 -12.81
C VAL A 287 -16.03 -4.44 -11.54
N ALA A 288 -16.57 -4.82 -10.39
CA ALA A 288 -15.82 -4.87 -9.14
C ALA A 288 -14.65 -5.89 -9.19
N LEU A 289 -14.83 -7.04 -9.84
CA LEU A 289 -13.74 -7.98 -10.07
C LEU A 289 -12.67 -7.40 -11.02
N GLU A 290 -13.08 -6.67 -12.06
CA GLU A 290 -12.15 -5.92 -12.92
C GLU A 290 -11.39 -4.84 -12.13
N ALA A 291 -12.05 -4.17 -11.18
CA ALA A 291 -11.42 -3.18 -10.31
C ALA A 291 -10.38 -3.81 -9.37
N LEU A 292 -10.66 -4.96 -8.75
CA LEU A 292 -9.68 -5.68 -7.93
C LEU A 292 -8.42 -6.01 -8.72
N VAL A 293 -8.58 -6.43 -9.98
CA VAL A 293 -7.44 -6.69 -10.89
C VAL A 293 -6.73 -5.42 -11.31
N ALA A 294 -7.47 -4.35 -11.56
CA ALA A 294 -6.88 -3.04 -11.85
C ALA A 294 -6.11 -2.48 -10.65
N GLY A 295 -6.18 -3.13 -9.48
CA GLY A 295 -5.36 -2.87 -8.32
C GLY A 295 -6.15 -2.39 -7.10
N ALA A 296 -7.48 -2.46 -7.10
CA ALA A 296 -8.24 -2.22 -5.88
C ALA A 296 -7.90 -3.26 -4.81
N ASN A 297 -7.87 -2.83 -3.56
CA ASN A 297 -7.41 -3.65 -2.45
C ASN A 297 -8.55 -4.53 -1.90
N ASP A 298 -9.78 -4.00 -1.91
CA ASP A 298 -10.97 -4.71 -1.47
C ASP A 298 -12.21 -4.09 -2.15
N TYR A 299 -13.38 -4.66 -1.85
CA TYR A 299 -14.67 -4.10 -2.21
C TYR A 299 -15.66 -4.23 -1.05
N VAL A 300 -16.70 -3.39 -1.09
CA VAL A 300 -17.86 -3.42 -0.21
C VAL A 300 -19.12 -3.15 -1.03
N GLY A 301 -20.20 -3.84 -0.68
CA GLY A 301 -21.52 -3.58 -1.24
C GLY A 301 -22.11 -2.28 -0.69
N LYS A 302 -22.70 -1.46 -1.55
CA LYS A 302 -23.54 -0.34 -1.12
C LYS A 302 -24.72 -0.90 -0.32
N PRO A 303 -24.89 -0.53 0.96
CA PRO A 303 -25.97 -1.06 1.77
C PRO A 303 -27.32 -0.66 1.19
N LYS A 304 -28.22 -1.62 1.10
CA LYS A 304 -29.65 -1.35 0.88
C LYS A 304 -30.32 -1.22 2.24
N GLY A 305 -31.15 -0.21 2.41
CA GLY A 305 -31.93 0.04 3.62
C GLY A 305 -33.13 0.92 3.31
N SER A 306 -34.17 0.81 4.14
CA SER A 306 -35.40 1.61 4.03
C SER A 306 -35.24 2.97 4.71
N SER A 307 -34.23 3.13 5.57
CA SER A 307 -33.91 4.38 6.27
C SER A 307 -32.40 4.69 6.30
N PRO A 308 -32.01 5.97 6.44
CA PRO A 308 -30.61 6.36 6.61
C PRO A 308 -29.91 5.71 7.81
N ALA A 309 -30.66 5.39 8.88
CA ALA A 309 -30.12 4.75 10.08
C ALA A 309 -29.68 3.31 9.81
N GLU A 310 -30.50 2.52 9.10
CA GLU A 310 -30.15 1.14 8.71
C GLU A 310 -28.92 1.10 7.79
N VAL A 311 -28.82 2.05 6.87
CA VAL A 311 -27.66 2.18 5.97
C VAL A 311 -26.41 2.50 6.80
N ALA A 312 -26.52 3.39 7.79
CA ALA A 312 -25.40 3.74 8.68
C ALA A 312 -24.96 2.55 9.57
N GLU A 313 -25.88 1.76 10.11
CA GLU A 313 -25.55 0.53 10.86
C GLU A 313 -24.74 -0.43 9.99
N ARG A 314 -25.20 -0.71 8.76
CA ARG A 314 -24.49 -1.64 7.87
C ARG A 314 -23.11 -1.13 7.46
N ILE A 315 -22.95 0.19 7.28
CA ILE A 315 -21.63 0.79 7.03
C ILE A 315 -20.71 0.55 8.23
N ARG A 316 -21.22 0.67 9.47
CA ARG A 316 -20.44 0.40 10.68
C ARG A 316 -20.06 -1.07 10.82
N GLU A 317 -20.93 -1.99 10.42
CA GLU A 317 -20.67 -3.43 10.51
C GLU A 317 -19.79 -3.97 9.37
N GLU A 318 -19.92 -3.46 8.14
CA GLU A 318 -19.27 -4.04 6.96
C GLU A 318 -18.13 -3.18 6.38
N VAL A 319 -18.30 -1.85 6.32
CA VAL A 319 -17.32 -0.95 5.68
C VAL A 319 -16.20 -0.58 6.65
N ILE A 320 -16.54 -0.15 7.86
CA ILE A 320 -15.57 0.36 8.84
C ILE A 320 -14.46 -0.67 9.15
N PRO A 321 -14.77 -1.95 9.45
CA PRO A 321 -13.73 -2.94 9.71
C PRO A 321 -12.78 -3.13 8.51
N LYS A 322 -13.31 -3.09 7.28
CA LYS A 322 -12.53 -3.16 6.04
C LYS A 322 -11.70 -1.93 5.75
N LEU A 323 -12.05 -0.75 6.27
CA LEU A 323 -11.18 0.43 6.16
C LEU A 323 -10.07 0.39 7.22
N LYS A 324 -10.42 0.05 8.47
CA LYS A 324 -9.47 -0.01 9.59
C LYS A 324 -8.34 -1.01 9.37
N GLN A 325 -8.52 -2.06 8.56
CA GLN A 325 -7.45 -3.00 8.23
C GLN A 325 -6.25 -2.35 7.52
N PHE A 326 -6.46 -1.19 6.87
CA PHE A 326 -5.40 -0.44 6.19
C PHE A 326 -4.73 0.60 7.08
N ARG A 327 -5.10 0.67 8.37
CA ARG A 327 -4.31 1.41 9.35
C ARG A 327 -2.93 0.78 9.42
N ARG A 328 -1.93 1.58 9.07
CA ARG A 328 -0.54 1.23 9.30
C ARG A 328 -0.33 1.25 10.81
N ARG A 329 -0.36 0.08 11.45
CA ARG A 329 0.14 -0.03 12.83
C ARG A 329 1.56 0.49 12.83
N VAL A 330 1.83 1.52 13.62
CA VAL A 330 3.21 1.81 14.00
C VAL A 330 3.66 0.57 14.74
N ALA A 331 4.53 -0.23 14.12
CA ALA A 331 5.22 -1.27 14.85
C ALA A 331 5.83 -0.59 16.07
N GLU A 332 5.47 -1.04 17.28
CA GLU A 332 6.13 -0.53 18.47
C GLU A 332 7.64 -0.64 18.26
N PRO A 333 8.43 0.41 18.58
CA PRO A 333 9.87 0.33 18.51
C PRO A 333 10.35 -0.60 19.64
N GLY A 334 10.27 -1.90 19.38
CA GLY A 334 10.47 -2.91 20.41
C GLY A 334 10.06 -4.31 19.97
N GLU A 335 10.53 -4.78 18.81
CA GLU A 335 11.06 -6.14 18.60
C GLU A 335 11.32 -6.41 17.11
N GLY A 336 12.56 -6.14 16.70
CA GLY A 336 13.25 -6.89 15.67
C GLY A 336 12.66 -6.90 14.27
N ALA A 337 13.09 -5.92 13.46
CA ALA A 337 13.45 -6.19 12.07
C ALA A 337 14.55 -7.27 12.03
N ARG A 338 14.17 -8.54 12.22
CA ARG A 338 14.96 -9.67 11.81
C ARG A 338 14.52 -9.97 10.39
N THR A 339 15.43 -9.77 9.44
CA THR A 339 15.43 -10.41 8.11
C THR A 339 14.65 -11.71 8.16
N ALA A 340 13.63 -11.85 7.33
CA ALA A 340 12.73 -13.01 7.26
C ALA A 340 13.46 -14.31 7.59
N VAL A 341 13.36 -14.73 8.85
CA VAL A 341 13.90 -16.00 9.29
C VAL A 341 12.89 -17.01 8.74
N VAL A 342 13.33 -17.89 7.85
CA VAL A 342 12.61 -19.13 7.57
C VAL A 342 12.56 -19.88 8.90
N VAL A 343 11.48 -19.68 9.67
CA VAL A 343 11.23 -20.43 10.90
C VAL A 343 10.89 -21.84 10.47
N ARG A 344 11.92 -22.66 10.28
CA ARG A 344 11.75 -24.10 10.09
C ARG A 344 11.29 -24.68 11.43
N ALA A 345 9.99 -24.96 11.53
CA ALA A 345 9.45 -25.78 12.61
C ALA A 345 10.20 -27.12 12.69
N PRO A 346 10.36 -27.71 13.90
CA PRO A 346 11.07 -28.98 14.06
C PRO A 346 10.48 -30.07 13.17
N ALA A 347 11.36 -30.81 12.50
CA ALA A 347 11.00 -31.83 11.52
C ALA A 347 10.33 -33.03 12.21
N ARG A 348 9.00 -33.10 12.13
CA ARG A 348 8.27 -34.36 12.30
C ARG A 348 8.56 -35.28 11.09
N PRO A 349 8.42 -36.61 11.21
CA PRO A 349 8.39 -37.49 10.04
C PRO A 349 7.15 -37.10 9.22
N ARG A 350 7.37 -36.55 8.03
CA ARG A 350 6.30 -36.05 7.16
C ARG A 350 6.11 -37.07 6.05
N THR A 351 4.87 -37.46 5.79
CA THR A 351 4.53 -38.08 4.51
C THR A 351 4.85 -37.06 3.42
N GLU A 352 5.74 -37.42 2.48
CA GLU A 352 6.12 -36.52 1.38
C GLU A 352 5.01 -36.40 0.32
N SER A 353 4.00 -37.26 0.37
CA SER A 353 2.85 -37.21 -0.53
C SER A 353 1.82 -36.17 -0.09
N VAL A 354 1.39 -35.36 -1.06
CA VAL A 354 0.22 -34.48 -0.95
C VAL A 354 -0.88 -35.08 -1.80
N ALA A 355 -2.08 -35.21 -1.23
CA ALA A 355 -3.26 -35.76 -1.91
C ALA A 355 -4.31 -34.68 -2.22
N ALA A 356 -4.27 -33.55 -1.53
CA ALA A 356 -5.13 -32.39 -1.80
C ALA A 356 -4.49 -31.08 -1.31
N VAL A 357 -4.81 -29.98 -1.99
CA VAL A 357 -4.47 -28.63 -1.56
C VAL A 357 -5.75 -27.91 -1.14
N VAL A 358 -5.75 -27.30 0.05
CA VAL A 358 -6.85 -26.45 0.52
C VAL A 358 -6.35 -25.03 0.75
N VAL A 359 -7.05 -24.04 0.20
CA VAL A 359 -6.60 -22.64 0.15
C VAL A 359 -7.60 -21.75 0.88
N ALA A 360 -7.09 -20.89 1.76
CA ALA A 360 -7.86 -19.85 2.45
C ALA A 360 -7.38 -18.48 2.00
N VAL A 361 -8.31 -17.60 1.62
CA VAL A 361 -7.96 -16.27 1.09
C VAL A 361 -9.13 -15.27 1.24
N SER A 362 -8.83 -13.99 1.42
CA SER A 362 -9.85 -12.93 1.59
C SER A 362 -9.45 -11.64 0.85
N THR A 363 -9.25 -10.52 1.55
CA THR A 363 -8.85 -9.22 0.98
C THR A 363 -7.54 -9.33 0.17
N GLY A 364 -7.56 -8.83 -1.07
CA GLY A 364 -6.49 -9.02 -2.08
C GLY A 364 -6.55 -10.37 -2.82
N GLY A 365 -7.52 -11.21 -2.50
CA GLY A 365 -7.57 -12.60 -2.90
C GLY A 365 -7.67 -12.90 -4.39
N PRO A 366 -8.52 -12.23 -5.19
CA PRO A 366 -8.59 -12.48 -6.63
C PRO A 366 -7.27 -12.30 -7.36
N VAL A 367 -6.47 -11.31 -6.98
CA VAL A 367 -5.13 -11.09 -7.54
C VAL A 367 -4.17 -12.17 -7.04
N ALA A 368 -4.21 -12.46 -5.73
CA ALA A 368 -3.34 -13.48 -5.13
C ALA A 368 -3.56 -14.88 -5.75
N LEU A 369 -4.81 -15.30 -5.93
CA LEU A 369 -5.16 -16.57 -6.56
C LEU A 369 -4.73 -16.64 -8.04
N ALA A 370 -4.88 -15.54 -8.78
CA ALA A 370 -4.48 -15.48 -10.19
C ALA A 370 -2.96 -15.60 -10.39
N GLU A 371 -2.15 -15.13 -9.43
CA GLU A 371 -0.70 -15.33 -9.44
C GLU A 371 -0.29 -16.72 -8.91
N PHE A 372 -0.96 -17.17 -7.85
CA PHE A 372 -0.62 -18.39 -7.11
C PHE A 372 -0.92 -19.68 -7.88
N LEU A 373 -2.15 -19.84 -8.39
CA LEU A 373 -2.63 -21.10 -8.96
C LEU A 373 -1.83 -21.57 -10.20
N PRO A 374 -1.55 -20.71 -11.21
CA PRO A 374 -0.91 -21.15 -12.46
C PRO A 374 0.48 -21.79 -12.27
N SER A 375 1.12 -21.56 -11.12
CA SER A 375 2.45 -22.09 -10.82
C SER A 375 2.48 -23.61 -10.61
N PHE A 376 1.34 -24.24 -10.32
CA PHE A 376 1.32 -25.66 -9.93
C PHE A 376 0.10 -26.47 -10.37
N VAL A 377 -1.00 -25.84 -10.79
CA VAL A 377 -2.20 -26.60 -11.18
C VAL A 377 -2.00 -27.36 -12.50
N SER A 378 -2.54 -28.58 -12.57
CA SER A 378 -2.44 -29.46 -13.74
C SER A 378 -3.64 -30.41 -13.81
N ARG A 379 -3.98 -30.89 -15.03
CA ARG A 379 -5.09 -31.85 -15.22
C ARG A 379 -4.92 -33.15 -14.44
N ASP A 380 -3.69 -33.64 -14.34
CA ASP A 380 -3.36 -34.86 -13.60
C ASP A 380 -2.88 -34.56 -12.17
N GLY A 381 -3.12 -33.32 -11.70
CA GLY A 381 -2.71 -32.85 -10.38
C GLY A 381 -3.62 -33.36 -9.26
N VAL A 382 -3.30 -32.98 -8.03
CA VAL A 382 -4.20 -33.17 -6.90
C VAL A 382 -5.38 -32.18 -6.97
N PRO A 383 -6.55 -32.49 -6.37
CA PRO A 383 -7.62 -31.51 -6.24
C PRO A 383 -7.17 -30.30 -5.40
N VAL A 384 -7.65 -29.12 -5.82
CA VAL A 384 -7.44 -27.83 -5.15
C VAL A 384 -8.79 -27.27 -4.74
N LEU A 385 -9.03 -27.11 -3.43
CA LEU A 385 -10.27 -26.53 -2.90
C LEU A 385 -10.00 -25.18 -2.26
N ILE A 386 -10.78 -24.17 -2.63
CA ILE A 386 -10.49 -22.76 -2.31
C ILE A 386 -11.68 -22.16 -1.57
N VAL A 387 -11.42 -21.56 -0.42
CA VAL A 387 -12.34 -20.63 0.24
C VAL A 387 -11.84 -19.21 0.04
N GLN A 388 -12.60 -18.46 -0.75
CA GLN A 388 -12.47 -17.01 -0.90
C GLN A 388 -13.66 -16.34 -0.21
N HIS A 389 -13.41 -15.44 0.75
CA HIS A 389 -14.49 -14.68 1.39
C HIS A 389 -15.07 -13.67 0.39
N MET A 390 -16.20 -14.04 -0.22
CA MET A 390 -16.84 -13.25 -1.26
C MET A 390 -18.32 -13.64 -1.39
N PRO A 391 -19.26 -12.68 -1.53
CA PRO A 391 -20.66 -12.97 -1.84
C PRO A 391 -20.88 -13.81 -3.10
N ALA A 392 -22.00 -14.53 -3.12
CA ALA A 392 -22.35 -15.52 -4.14
C ALA A 392 -22.33 -14.99 -5.58
N VAL A 393 -22.76 -13.73 -5.77
CA VAL A 393 -22.83 -13.10 -7.10
C VAL A 393 -21.44 -12.95 -7.74
N PHE A 394 -20.36 -12.99 -6.95
CA PHE A 394 -19.01 -12.76 -7.43
C PHE A 394 -18.24 -14.07 -7.64
N THR A 395 -18.58 -15.13 -6.92
CA THR A 395 -17.78 -16.37 -6.87
C THR A 395 -17.78 -17.08 -8.23
N SER A 396 -18.89 -17.03 -8.97
CA SER A 396 -18.97 -17.49 -10.36
C SER A 396 -18.03 -16.73 -11.30
N HIS A 397 -18.04 -15.39 -11.26
CA HIS A 397 -17.16 -14.55 -12.10
C HIS A 397 -15.68 -14.72 -11.76
N LEU A 398 -15.35 -14.91 -10.48
CA LEU A 398 -13.98 -15.24 -10.07
C LEU A 398 -13.55 -16.59 -10.66
N ALA A 399 -14.39 -17.61 -10.60
CA ALA A 399 -14.09 -18.93 -11.18
C ALA A 399 -13.86 -18.86 -12.70
N GLU A 400 -14.70 -18.13 -13.45
CA GLU A 400 -14.50 -17.87 -14.88
C GLU A 400 -13.16 -17.19 -15.17
N ARG A 401 -12.78 -16.22 -14.33
CA ARG A 401 -11.52 -15.51 -14.48
C ARG A 401 -10.33 -16.41 -14.20
N LEU A 402 -10.34 -17.15 -13.10
CA LEU A 402 -9.27 -18.07 -12.75
C LEU A 402 -9.12 -19.17 -13.81
N THR A 403 -10.23 -19.59 -14.43
CA THR A 403 -10.21 -20.52 -15.57
C THR A 403 -9.34 -20.00 -16.71
N LYS A 404 -9.48 -18.71 -17.07
CA LYS A 404 -8.68 -18.09 -18.14
C LYS A 404 -7.20 -18.05 -17.79
N VAL A 405 -6.85 -17.72 -16.55
CA VAL A 405 -5.45 -17.57 -16.11
C VAL A 405 -4.77 -18.93 -15.93
N CYS A 406 -5.49 -19.93 -15.41
CA CYS A 406 -4.96 -21.28 -15.20
C CYS A 406 -4.95 -22.13 -16.48
N SER A 407 -5.68 -21.74 -17.53
CA SER A 407 -5.96 -22.58 -18.71
C SER A 407 -6.58 -23.94 -18.35
N LEU A 408 -7.23 -24.02 -17.17
CA LEU A 408 -7.89 -25.20 -16.63
C LEU A 408 -9.24 -24.80 -16.02
N PRO A 409 -10.27 -25.67 -16.07
CA PRO A 409 -11.57 -25.34 -15.50
C PRO A 409 -11.48 -25.09 -13.99
N VAL A 410 -11.80 -23.87 -13.56
CA VAL A 410 -12.06 -23.51 -12.17
C VAL A 410 -13.56 -23.33 -12.03
N ARG A 411 -14.19 -24.01 -11.07
CA ARG A 411 -15.65 -24.04 -10.93
C ARG A 411 -16.06 -23.80 -9.49
N GLU A 412 -17.25 -23.25 -9.29
CA GLU A 412 -17.87 -23.32 -7.98
C GLU A 412 -18.17 -24.77 -7.61
N ALA A 413 -18.00 -25.09 -6.33
CA ALA A 413 -18.32 -26.40 -5.83
C ALA A 413 -19.84 -26.64 -5.87
N ILE A 414 -20.25 -27.82 -6.33
CA ILE A 414 -21.65 -28.25 -6.37
C ILE A 414 -21.87 -29.25 -5.22
N HIS A 415 -22.96 -29.09 -4.47
CA HIS A 415 -23.30 -29.99 -3.38
C HIS A 415 -23.43 -31.44 -3.88
N GLY A 416 -22.72 -32.37 -3.25
CA GLY A 416 -22.77 -33.80 -3.56
C GLY A 416 -21.87 -34.22 -4.73
N GLN A 417 -21.09 -33.32 -5.32
CA GLN A 417 -20.21 -33.69 -6.43
C GLN A 417 -18.97 -34.46 -5.96
N VAL A 418 -18.50 -35.38 -6.79
CA VAL A 418 -17.23 -36.09 -6.56
C VAL A 418 -16.06 -35.13 -6.79
N VAL A 419 -15.09 -35.14 -5.89
CA VAL A 419 -13.83 -34.41 -6.01
C VAL A 419 -12.80 -35.32 -6.68
N ASN A 420 -12.40 -34.98 -7.91
CA ASN A 420 -11.48 -35.74 -8.73
C ASN A 420 -10.07 -35.10 -8.75
N PRO A 421 -9.03 -35.88 -9.08
CA PRO A 421 -7.73 -35.32 -9.46
C PRO A 421 -7.87 -34.23 -10.54
N GLY A 422 -7.11 -33.15 -10.39
CA GLY A 422 -7.13 -31.99 -11.29
C GLY A 422 -8.28 -31.02 -11.08
N ASP A 423 -9.26 -31.32 -10.22
CA ASP A 423 -10.36 -30.39 -9.95
C ASP A 423 -9.86 -29.14 -9.19
N ILE A 424 -10.31 -27.97 -9.63
CA ILE A 424 -10.09 -26.69 -8.93
C ILE A 424 -11.46 -26.13 -8.55
N LEU A 425 -11.80 -26.25 -7.27
CA LEU A 425 -13.14 -25.97 -6.73
C LEU A 425 -13.13 -24.76 -5.81
N LEU A 426 -13.96 -23.77 -6.13
CA LEU A 426 -14.19 -22.59 -5.31
C LEU A 426 -15.44 -22.77 -4.46
N ALA A 427 -15.37 -22.46 -3.17
CA ALA A 427 -16.55 -22.43 -2.30
C ALA A 427 -17.51 -21.33 -2.79
N PRO A 428 -18.80 -21.65 -3.04
CA PRO A 428 -19.77 -20.63 -3.43
C PRO A 428 -20.05 -19.69 -2.25
N GLY A 429 -20.25 -18.40 -2.55
CA GLY A 429 -20.57 -17.42 -1.53
C GLY A 429 -21.85 -17.79 -0.78
N GLY A 430 -21.87 -17.55 0.54
CA GLY A 430 -23.04 -17.83 1.37
C GLY A 430 -23.25 -19.29 1.77
N ARG A 431 -22.38 -20.23 1.38
CA ARG A 431 -22.39 -21.63 1.87
C ARG A 431 -21.00 -22.10 2.25
N HIS A 432 -20.86 -22.94 3.27
CA HIS A 432 -19.58 -23.56 3.60
C HIS A 432 -19.27 -24.71 2.64
N LEU A 433 -18.02 -24.81 2.21
CA LEU A 433 -17.51 -25.96 1.47
C LEU A 433 -16.87 -26.96 2.44
N GLN A 434 -17.31 -28.21 2.38
CA GLN A 434 -16.82 -29.33 3.17
C GLN A 434 -16.49 -30.50 2.26
N VAL A 435 -15.66 -31.42 2.75
CA VAL A 435 -15.33 -32.66 2.04
C VAL A 435 -15.52 -33.88 2.94
N PHE A 436 -16.06 -34.96 2.38
CA PHE A 436 -16.30 -36.19 3.09
C PHE A 436 -15.92 -37.39 2.25
N ARG A 437 -15.43 -38.45 2.90
CA ARG A 437 -15.15 -39.73 2.24
C ARG A 437 -16.42 -40.59 2.24
N ARG A 438 -16.86 -41.02 1.05
CA ARG A 438 -17.98 -41.94 0.82
C ARG A 438 -17.45 -43.14 0.03
N GLY A 439 -17.17 -44.23 0.74
CA GLY A 439 -16.45 -45.38 0.16
C GLY A 439 -15.05 -44.98 -0.30
N THR A 440 -14.74 -45.23 -1.57
CA THR A 440 -13.45 -44.85 -2.19
C THR A 440 -13.43 -43.42 -2.74
N LYS A 441 -14.57 -42.74 -2.78
CA LYS A 441 -14.70 -41.41 -3.37
C LYS A 441 -14.68 -40.33 -2.29
N VAL A 442 -14.15 -39.16 -2.65
CA VAL A 442 -14.30 -37.93 -1.85
C VAL A 442 -15.42 -37.10 -2.48
N ILE A 443 -16.33 -36.61 -1.66
CA ILE A 443 -17.49 -35.82 -2.05
C ILE A 443 -17.36 -34.42 -1.46
N ALA A 444 -17.61 -33.40 -2.27
CA ALA A 444 -17.78 -32.03 -1.79
C ALA A 444 -19.22 -31.82 -1.35
N GLU A 445 -19.43 -31.42 -0.11
CA GLU A 445 -20.74 -31.09 0.44
C GLU A 445 -20.77 -29.58 0.77
N LEU A 446 -21.88 -28.94 0.42
CA LEU A 446 -22.16 -27.56 0.78
C LEU A 446 -23.11 -27.51 1.98
N SER A 447 -22.81 -26.65 2.96
CA SER A 447 -23.59 -26.51 4.20
C SER A 447 -23.99 -25.07 4.47
N ASP A 448 -25.22 -24.90 4.98
CA ASP A 448 -25.78 -23.62 5.41
C ASP A 448 -25.65 -23.40 6.92
N ALA A 449 -24.70 -24.10 7.56
CA ALA A 449 -24.33 -23.89 8.95
C ALA A 449 -24.08 -22.39 9.26
N PRO A 450 -24.23 -21.98 10.53
CA PRO A 450 -23.98 -20.60 10.93
C PRO A 450 -22.57 -20.14 10.55
N PRO A 451 -22.40 -18.85 10.19
CA PRO A 451 -21.09 -18.29 9.87
C PRO A 451 -20.06 -18.55 10.98
N GLU A 452 -18.83 -18.86 10.59
CA GLU A 452 -17.70 -19.02 11.50
C GLU A 452 -16.68 -17.91 11.23
N ASN A 453 -16.11 -17.33 12.28
CA ASN A 453 -15.27 -16.13 12.16
C ASN A 453 -16.01 -14.98 11.41
N SER A 454 -17.34 -14.91 11.56
CA SER A 454 -18.24 -14.01 10.83
C SER A 454 -18.22 -14.18 9.31
N CYS A 455 -17.76 -15.33 8.80
CA CYS A 455 -17.60 -15.63 7.39
C CYS A 455 -18.45 -16.83 6.97
N ARG A 456 -19.04 -16.76 5.77
CA ARG A 456 -19.65 -17.90 5.07
C ARG A 456 -19.52 -17.69 3.55
N PRO A 457 -18.63 -18.43 2.86
CA PRO A 457 -17.83 -19.57 3.33
C PRO A 457 -16.76 -19.20 4.37
N ALA A 458 -16.40 -20.16 5.21
CA ALA A 458 -15.30 -20.08 6.16
C ALA A 458 -14.24 -21.15 5.87
N ALA A 459 -12.97 -20.76 5.89
CA ALA A 459 -11.84 -21.61 5.59
C ALA A 459 -11.60 -22.68 6.66
N ASP A 460 -11.82 -22.35 7.94
CA ASP A 460 -11.65 -23.29 9.04
C ASP A 460 -12.54 -24.54 8.87
N VAL A 461 -13.75 -24.37 8.32
CA VAL A 461 -14.68 -25.48 8.03
C VAL A 461 -14.12 -26.43 6.96
N LEU A 462 -13.63 -25.88 5.84
CA LEU A 462 -13.00 -26.68 4.78
C LEU A 462 -11.76 -27.39 5.32
N PHE A 463 -10.88 -26.67 6.01
CA PHE A 463 -9.58 -27.20 6.47
C PHE A 463 -9.77 -28.34 7.48
N ARG A 464 -10.72 -28.22 8.41
CA ARG A 464 -11.03 -29.31 9.36
C ARG A 464 -11.51 -30.58 8.66
N THR A 465 -12.43 -30.45 7.71
CA THR A 465 -12.95 -31.63 6.99
C THR A 465 -11.90 -32.25 6.07
N ALA A 466 -11.07 -31.42 5.43
CA ALA A 466 -9.92 -31.88 4.63
C ALA A 466 -8.89 -32.64 5.49
N ALA A 467 -8.57 -32.13 6.68
CA ALA A 467 -7.67 -32.81 7.61
C ALA A 467 -8.18 -34.20 8.03
N VAL A 468 -9.51 -34.37 8.18
CA VAL A 468 -10.11 -35.68 8.48
C VAL A 468 -10.03 -36.61 7.26
N VAL A 469 -10.29 -36.11 6.04
CA VAL A 469 -10.33 -36.92 4.82
C VAL A 469 -8.94 -37.35 4.35
N TRP A 470 -7.98 -36.42 4.27
CA TRP A 470 -6.64 -36.67 3.72
C TRP A 470 -5.54 -36.77 4.77
N GLY A 471 -5.81 -36.47 6.04
CA GLY A 471 -4.83 -36.64 7.12
C GLY A 471 -3.54 -35.87 6.84
N SER A 472 -2.42 -36.60 6.91
CA SER A 472 -1.08 -36.05 6.69
C SER A 472 -0.80 -35.66 5.24
N GLU A 473 -1.62 -36.11 4.29
CA GLU A 473 -1.51 -35.77 2.86
C GLU A 473 -2.24 -34.46 2.51
N THR A 474 -2.76 -33.73 3.52
CA THR A 474 -3.38 -32.41 3.33
C THR A 474 -2.32 -31.31 3.30
N LEU A 475 -2.34 -30.48 2.25
CA LEU A 475 -1.58 -29.25 2.17
C LEU A 475 -2.50 -28.03 2.30
N GLY A 476 -2.48 -27.38 3.46
CA GLY A 476 -3.17 -26.11 3.69
C GLY A 476 -2.31 -24.92 3.24
N VAL A 477 -2.93 -23.94 2.58
CA VAL A 477 -2.28 -22.69 2.19
C VAL A 477 -3.15 -21.52 2.63
N VAL A 478 -2.58 -20.58 3.38
CA VAL A 478 -3.28 -19.37 3.83
C VAL A 478 -2.64 -18.15 3.16
N LEU A 479 -3.42 -17.50 2.30
CA LEU A 479 -3.03 -16.29 1.57
C LEU A 479 -3.57 -15.04 2.25
N THR A 480 -3.22 -13.87 1.70
CA THR A 480 -3.68 -12.54 2.13
C THR A 480 -5.16 -12.51 2.50
N GLY A 481 -5.46 -11.82 3.59
CA GLY A 481 -6.82 -11.71 4.08
C GLY A 481 -6.93 -11.15 5.48
N MET A 482 -8.10 -10.61 5.79
CA MET A 482 -8.43 -10.07 7.11
C MET A 482 -8.89 -11.15 8.08
N GLY A 483 -8.67 -10.92 9.36
CA GLY A 483 -9.18 -11.77 10.43
C GLY A 483 -8.28 -12.96 10.71
N LYS A 484 -8.87 -14.00 11.31
CA LYS A 484 -8.16 -15.19 11.79
C LYS A 484 -8.70 -16.49 11.20
N ASP A 485 -9.62 -16.42 10.23
CA ASP A 485 -10.15 -17.63 9.61
C ASP A 485 -9.03 -18.38 8.87
N GLY A 486 -9.09 -19.71 8.89
CA GLY A 486 -8.00 -20.59 8.51
C GLY A 486 -7.03 -20.92 9.66
N LEU A 487 -7.08 -20.22 10.80
CA LEU A 487 -6.21 -20.51 11.95
C LEU A 487 -6.55 -21.85 12.62
N ALA A 488 -7.80 -22.05 13.02
CA ALA A 488 -8.21 -23.25 13.73
C ALA A 488 -8.13 -24.48 12.82
N GLY A 489 -8.51 -24.31 11.56
CA GLY A 489 -8.38 -25.30 10.50
C GLY A 489 -6.92 -25.67 10.20
N SER A 490 -6.01 -24.69 10.18
CA SER A 490 -4.56 -24.95 10.07
C SER A 490 -4.07 -25.79 11.25
N GLY A 491 -4.56 -25.50 12.47
CA GLY A 491 -4.31 -26.32 13.65
C GLY A 491 -4.77 -27.77 13.48
N ALA A 492 -5.96 -27.98 12.90
CA ALA A 492 -6.47 -29.31 12.60
C ALA A 492 -5.61 -30.05 11.55
N ILE A 493 -5.21 -29.39 10.46
CA ILE A 493 -4.29 -29.95 9.44
C ILE A 493 -2.98 -30.37 10.11
N ARG A 494 -2.39 -29.51 10.93
CA ARG A 494 -1.14 -29.80 11.66
C ARG A 494 -1.28 -30.96 12.64
N SER A 495 -2.42 -31.06 13.31
CA SER A 495 -2.71 -32.15 14.26
C SER A 495 -2.87 -33.48 13.55
N ALA A 496 -3.41 -33.48 12.32
CA ALA A 496 -3.51 -34.65 11.46
C ALA A 496 -2.19 -35.02 10.74
N GLY A 497 -1.09 -34.28 11.00
CA GLY A 497 0.22 -34.51 10.38
C GLY A 497 0.42 -33.83 9.02
N GLY A 498 -0.55 -33.02 8.58
CA GLY A 498 -0.49 -32.28 7.33
C GLY A 498 0.47 -31.09 7.37
N THR A 499 0.61 -30.44 6.22
CA THR A 499 1.47 -29.26 6.05
C THR A 499 0.63 -28.02 5.91
N VAL A 500 1.08 -26.91 6.52
CA VAL A 500 0.49 -25.59 6.31
C VAL A 500 1.55 -24.61 5.80
N LEU A 501 1.24 -23.87 4.74
CA LEU A 501 2.06 -22.77 4.23
C LEU A 501 1.29 -21.45 4.37
N ALA A 502 2.00 -20.34 4.58
CA ALA A 502 1.39 -19.03 4.70
C ALA A 502 2.10 -17.99 3.80
N GLN A 503 1.35 -17.03 3.29
CA GLN A 503 1.90 -15.88 2.58
C GLN A 503 2.63 -14.93 3.55
N ASP A 504 3.73 -14.34 3.11
CA ASP A 504 4.47 -13.34 3.89
C ASP A 504 3.76 -11.98 3.99
N GLU A 505 4.24 -11.15 4.92
CA GLU A 505 3.68 -9.82 5.14
C GLU A 505 3.96 -8.88 3.96
N ALA A 506 5.15 -8.98 3.36
CA ALA A 506 5.60 -8.05 2.32
C ALA A 506 4.77 -8.15 1.03
N THR A 507 4.27 -9.34 0.69
CA THR A 507 3.44 -9.56 -0.49
C THR A 507 1.94 -9.61 -0.18
N SER A 508 1.55 -9.62 1.09
CA SER A 508 0.14 -9.62 1.49
C SER A 508 -0.45 -8.22 1.37
N VAL A 509 -1.67 -8.11 0.83
CA VAL A 509 -2.45 -6.87 0.90
C VAL A 509 -2.87 -6.62 2.34
N VAL A 510 -3.28 -7.68 3.04
CA VAL A 510 -3.59 -7.68 4.47
C VAL A 510 -3.00 -8.94 5.09
N TRP A 511 -2.05 -8.77 6.00
CA TRP A 511 -1.38 -9.87 6.69
C TRP A 511 -2.11 -10.31 7.97
N GLY A 512 -3.44 -10.44 7.87
CA GLY A 512 -4.33 -10.87 8.94
C GLY A 512 -4.35 -12.39 9.07
N MET A 513 -5.06 -13.07 8.17
CA MET A 513 -5.19 -14.54 8.12
C MET A 513 -3.82 -15.24 8.15
N PRO A 514 -2.89 -14.95 7.22
CA PRO A 514 -1.59 -15.63 7.21
C PRO A 514 -0.73 -15.22 8.42
N GLY A 515 -0.85 -13.98 8.89
CA GLY A 515 -0.14 -13.50 10.09
C GLY A 515 -0.58 -14.21 11.37
N HIS A 516 -1.87 -14.51 11.55
CA HIS A 516 -2.33 -15.30 12.71
C HIS A 516 -1.77 -16.73 12.67
N VAL A 517 -1.78 -17.37 11.51
CA VAL A 517 -1.25 -18.73 11.33
C VAL A 517 0.26 -18.77 11.58
N ALA A 518 1.00 -17.79 11.06
CA ALA A 518 2.44 -17.67 11.25
C ALA A 518 2.80 -17.42 12.72
N ARG A 519 2.15 -16.46 13.37
CA ARG A 519 2.40 -16.13 14.80
C ARG A 519 2.04 -17.27 15.75
N ALA A 520 1.05 -18.09 15.40
CA ALA A 520 0.71 -19.29 16.15
C ALA A 520 1.71 -20.46 15.96
N GLY A 521 2.74 -20.31 15.11
CA GLY A 521 3.72 -21.35 14.83
C GLY A 521 3.15 -22.54 14.05
N LEU A 522 2.02 -22.34 13.36
CA LEU A 522 1.35 -23.40 12.60
C LEU A 522 1.88 -23.51 11.16
N ALA A 523 2.39 -22.42 10.60
CA ALA A 523 2.99 -22.43 9.27
C ALA A 523 4.36 -23.13 9.25
N ASP A 524 4.53 -24.08 8.34
CA ASP A 524 5.79 -24.75 8.07
C ASP A 524 6.77 -23.91 7.26
N ALA A 525 6.24 -22.99 6.47
CA ALA A 525 6.99 -21.93 5.83
C ALA A 525 6.08 -20.71 5.62
N VAL A 526 6.70 -19.53 5.74
CA VAL A 526 6.10 -18.24 5.38
C VAL A 526 6.88 -17.73 4.19
N LEU A 527 6.22 -17.58 3.04
CA LEU A 527 6.88 -17.30 1.76
C LEU A 527 6.21 -16.14 1.02
N PRO A 528 6.97 -15.37 0.21
CA PRO A 528 6.38 -14.41 -0.72
C PRO A 528 5.45 -15.11 -1.73
N LEU A 529 4.42 -14.41 -2.21
CA LEU A 529 3.33 -14.96 -3.04
C LEU A 529 3.82 -15.79 -4.24
N GLY A 530 4.71 -15.24 -5.08
CA GLY A 530 5.28 -15.97 -6.22
C GLY A 530 6.01 -17.26 -5.82
N PRO A 531 7.05 -17.18 -4.95
CA PRO A 531 7.72 -18.37 -4.39
C PRO A 531 6.80 -19.39 -3.71
N LEU A 532 5.71 -18.93 -3.09
CA LEU A 532 4.74 -19.81 -2.43
C LEU A 532 4.06 -20.78 -3.41
N GLY A 533 3.65 -20.29 -4.58
CA GLY A 533 3.08 -21.15 -5.64
C GLY A 533 4.10 -22.17 -6.17
N VAL A 534 5.35 -21.76 -6.32
CA VAL A 534 6.45 -22.64 -6.74
C VAL A 534 6.72 -23.74 -5.70
N GLU A 535 6.74 -23.38 -4.41
CA GLU A 535 6.94 -24.34 -3.31
C GLU A 535 5.84 -25.40 -3.27
N VAL A 536 4.57 -25.00 -3.48
CA VAL A 536 3.45 -25.95 -3.61
C VAL A 536 3.73 -26.90 -4.77
N GLY A 537 4.07 -26.39 -5.95
CA GLY A 537 4.40 -27.20 -7.12
C GLY A 537 5.57 -28.17 -6.89
N MET A 538 6.60 -27.76 -6.13
CA MET A 538 7.70 -28.65 -5.76
C MET A 538 7.26 -29.80 -4.86
N ARG A 539 6.38 -29.54 -3.89
CA ARG A 539 5.85 -30.59 -2.99
C ARG A 539 4.95 -31.58 -3.72
N LEU A 540 4.15 -31.11 -4.68
CA LEU A 540 3.32 -31.99 -5.50
C LEU A 540 4.14 -32.95 -6.37
N ARG A 541 5.33 -32.54 -6.82
CA ARG A 541 6.21 -33.35 -7.69
C ARG A 541 7.01 -34.44 -6.97
N ARG A 542 7.14 -34.38 -5.64
CA ARG A 542 7.83 -35.42 -4.84
C ARG A 542 7.06 -36.76 -4.77
N ARG A 543 5.97 -36.87 -5.53
CA ARG A 543 5.11 -38.04 -5.64
C ARG A 543 5.65 -39.11 -6.60
N ASN A 544 6.82 -38.91 -7.20
CA ASN A 544 7.49 -39.85 -8.11
C ASN A 544 8.78 -40.41 -7.51
#